data_AF-A0A345DEI3-F1
#
_entry.id   AF-A0A345DEI3-F1
#
_cell.length_a   1.000
_cell.length_b   1.000
_cell.length_c   1.000
_cell.angle_alpha   90.00
_cell.angle_beta   90.00
_cell.angle_gamma   90.00
#
_symmetry.space_group_name_H-M   'P 1'
#
loop_
_entity.id
_entity.type
_entity.pdbx_description
1 polymer ?
#
loop_
_entity_poly.entity_id
_entity_poly.type
_entity_poly.pdbx_seq_one_letter_code
_entity_poly.pdbx_strand_id
1 'polypeptide(L)'
;MTHQNRNRVTVSTNPADIDAMLMQRKFNGDINLKIVGTVTRGTGETGLLVQSTITNQYWLWDGAYSSLDERKVNAAMGKVVSKKHGMMGQQNAKKENPADAMLRVRVRTDDKSAWIVASKKKGGLSAWVIETLNKAAKEDALKNPPP
;
A
#
# COMPACT_ATOMS: atom_id res chain seq x y z
N MET A 1 8.63 35.63 7.62
CA MET A 1 9.09 34.25 7.32
C MET A 1 8.03 33.58 6.44
N THR A 2 8.23 33.60 5.13
CA THR A 2 7.29 33.04 4.14
C THR A 2 7.45 31.52 4.14
N HIS A 3 6.51 30.80 4.76
CA HIS A 3 6.41 29.35 4.64
C HIS A 3 6.11 29.00 3.18
N GLN A 4 7.15 28.82 2.37
CA GLN A 4 7.01 28.35 1.01
C GLN A 4 6.34 26.97 1.06
N ASN A 5 5.17 26.91 0.43
CA ASN A 5 4.27 25.77 0.33
C ASN A 5 4.83 24.70 -0.63
N ARG A 6 6.11 24.30 -0.44
CA ARG A 6 6.91 23.43 -1.33
C ARG A 6 6.35 22.00 -1.50
N ASN A 7 5.22 21.70 -0.86
CA ASN A 7 4.66 20.36 -0.76
C ASN A 7 3.20 20.27 -1.21
N ARG A 8 2.64 21.32 -1.83
CA ARG A 8 1.27 21.27 -2.36
C ARG A 8 1.24 20.42 -3.62
N VAL A 9 0.34 19.43 -3.61
CA VAL A 9 0.06 18.54 -4.73
C VAL A 9 -1.30 18.93 -5.28
N THR A 10 -1.39 19.15 -6.58
CA THR A 10 -2.65 19.39 -7.29
C THR A 10 -2.92 18.19 -8.18
N VAL A 11 -4.13 17.63 -8.13
CA VAL A 11 -4.53 16.49 -8.95
C VAL A 11 -5.66 16.91 -9.88
N SER A 12 -5.55 16.57 -11.16
CA SER A 12 -6.63 16.69 -12.13
C SER A 12 -7.03 15.30 -12.62
N THR A 13 -8.33 15.03 -12.67
CA THR A 13 -8.89 13.80 -13.25
C THR A 13 -9.55 14.06 -14.60
N ASN A 14 -9.33 15.24 -15.18
CA ASN A 14 -9.90 15.61 -16.47
C ASN A 14 -9.30 14.72 -17.57
N PRO A 15 -10.12 14.02 -18.38
CA PRO A 15 -9.63 13.20 -19.47
C PRO A 15 -8.70 13.94 -20.43
N ALA A 16 -8.99 15.21 -20.74
CA ALA A 16 -8.17 16.00 -21.65
C ALA A 16 -6.73 16.21 -21.14
N ASP A 17 -6.55 16.38 -19.82
CA ASP A 17 -5.22 16.55 -19.22
C ASP A 17 -4.44 15.24 -19.22
N ILE A 18 -5.14 14.12 -19.02
CA ILE A 18 -4.57 12.77 -19.06
C ILE A 18 -4.12 12.44 -20.48
N ASP A 19 -4.97 12.69 -21.47
CA ASP A 19 -4.67 12.45 -22.89
C ASP A 19 -3.51 13.33 -23.36
N ALA A 20 -3.49 14.62 -22.97
CA ALA A 20 -2.37 15.50 -23.25
C ALA A 20 -1.05 14.98 -22.67
N MET A 21 -1.07 14.44 -21.44
CA MET A 21 0.11 13.82 -20.84
C MET A 21 0.53 12.52 -21.52
N LEU A 22 -0.42 11.68 -21.93
CA LEU A 22 -0.14 10.45 -22.67
C LEU A 22 0.40 10.72 -24.08
N MET A 23 -0.01 11.82 -24.72
CA MET A 23 0.55 12.26 -26.00
C MET A 23 2.00 12.76 -25.85
N GLN A 24 2.31 13.42 -24.73
CA GLN A 24 3.67 13.92 -24.46
C GLN A 24 4.62 12.85 -23.93
N ARG A 25 4.10 11.82 -23.23
CA ARG A 25 4.89 10.81 -22.53
C ARG A 25 4.37 9.42 -22.83
N LYS A 26 5.23 8.56 -23.39
CA LYS A 26 4.92 7.14 -23.54
C LYS A 26 4.86 6.48 -22.16
N PHE A 27 3.67 6.20 -21.68
CA PHE A 27 3.44 5.35 -20.52
C PHE A 27 3.31 3.90 -21.01
N ASN A 28 4.27 3.05 -20.65
CA ASN A 28 4.32 1.68 -21.16
C ASN A 28 3.40 0.70 -20.40
N GLY A 29 2.51 1.20 -19.53
CA GLY A 29 1.42 0.41 -18.97
C GLY A 29 1.89 -0.83 -18.20
N ASP A 30 2.33 -0.65 -16.96
CA ASP A 30 2.55 -1.81 -16.08
C ASP A 30 1.19 -2.44 -15.70
N ILE A 31 1.12 -3.77 -15.72
CA ILE A 31 -0.12 -4.57 -15.55
C ILE A 31 -0.81 -4.28 -14.19
N ASN A 32 -0.07 -3.75 -13.22
CA ASN A 32 -0.54 -3.44 -11.87
C ASN A 32 -0.67 -1.94 -11.57
N LEU A 33 -0.63 -1.09 -12.61
CA LEU A 33 -0.75 0.36 -12.46
C LEU A 33 -1.95 0.87 -13.25
N LYS A 34 -2.79 1.64 -12.57
CA LYS A 34 -3.92 2.35 -13.15
C LYS A 34 -3.62 3.84 -13.21
N ILE A 35 -3.78 4.47 -14.37
CA ILE A 35 -3.78 5.94 -14.47
C ILE A 35 -5.07 6.44 -13.82
N VAL A 36 -4.93 7.34 -12.86
CA VAL A 36 -6.06 7.92 -12.11
C VAL A 36 -6.21 9.43 -12.35
N GLY A 37 -5.22 10.06 -12.98
CA GLY A 37 -5.25 11.48 -13.30
C GLY A 37 -3.89 12.00 -13.72
N THR A 38 -3.74 13.33 -13.68
CA THR A 38 -2.47 14.02 -13.70
C THR A 38 -2.22 14.65 -12.33
N VAL A 39 -0.96 14.79 -11.96
CA VAL A 39 -0.56 15.41 -10.70
C VAL A 39 0.53 16.44 -10.96
N THR A 40 0.36 17.60 -10.36
CA THR A 40 1.32 18.70 -10.41
C THR A 40 1.88 18.93 -9.01
N ARG A 41 3.21 18.87 -8.87
CA ARG A 41 3.92 19.19 -7.62
C ARG A 41 4.51 20.59 -7.71
N GLY A 42 4.19 21.43 -6.72
CA GLY A 42 4.86 22.72 -6.51
C GLY A 42 4.97 23.59 -7.77
N THR A 43 6.21 23.86 -8.20
CA THR A 43 6.58 24.84 -9.24
C THR A 43 6.42 24.37 -10.69
N GLY A 44 5.65 23.32 -10.96
CA GLY A 44 5.26 22.95 -12.34
C GLY A 44 5.69 21.55 -12.80
N GLU A 45 6.15 20.68 -11.91
CA GLU A 45 6.36 19.26 -12.26
C GLU A 45 5.00 18.59 -12.42
N THR A 46 4.52 18.46 -13.65
CA THR A 46 3.28 17.76 -14.00
C THR A 46 3.59 16.41 -14.65
N GLY A 47 2.92 15.36 -14.18
CA GLY A 47 2.94 14.08 -14.87
C GLY A 47 1.72 13.23 -14.54
N LEU A 48 1.74 11.98 -14.98
CA LEU A 48 0.64 11.06 -14.79
C LEU A 48 0.60 10.59 -13.34
N LEU A 49 -0.56 10.70 -12.71
CA LEU A 49 -0.85 10.08 -11.43
C LEU A 49 -1.26 8.64 -11.69
N VAL A 50 -0.45 7.70 -11.20
CA VAL A 50 -0.74 6.28 -11.29
C VAL A 50 -0.95 5.69 -9.90
N GLN A 51 -1.90 4.76 -9.80
CA GLN A 51 -2.21 4.03 -8.58
C GLN A 51 -1.90 2.55 -8.79
N SER A 52 -1.18 1.95 -7.83
CA SER A 52 -1.02 0.50 -7.82
C SER A 52 -2.35 -0.18 -7.51
N THR A 53 -2.77 -1.11 -8.35
CA THR A 53 -3.96 -1.94 -8.12
C THR A 53 -3.75 -2.99 -7.04
N ILE A 54 -2.48 -3.26 -6.65
CA ILE A 54 -2.12 -4.22 -5.61
C ILE A 54 -1.99 -3.53 -4.25
N THR A 55 -1.22 -2.44 -4.18
CA THR A 55 -0.86 -1.80 -2.89
C THR A 55 -1.66 -0.53 -2.60
N ASN A 56 -2.49 -0.06 -3.53
CA ASN A 56 -3.17 1.24 -3.48
C ASN A 56 -2.24 2.46 -3.34
N GLN A 57 -0.92 2.28 -3.52
CA GLN A 57 0.04 3.37 -3.47
C GLN A 57 -0.04 4.24 -4.72
N TYR A 58 0.19 5.54 -4.54
CA TYR A 58 0.19 6.52 -5.61
C TYR A 58 1.62 6.89 -6.01
N TRP A 59 1.83 7.03 -7.31
CA TRP A 59 3.10 7.42 -7.90
C TRP A 59 2.86 8.49 -8.96
N LEU A 60 3.81 9.41 -9.07
CA LEU A 60 3.95 10.30 -10.21
C LEU A 60 4.78 9.57 -11.28
N TRP A 61 4.29 9.60 -12.50
CA TRP A 61 5.00 9.18 -13.70
C TRP A 61 5.25 10.39 -14.61
N ASP A 62 6.50 10.79 -14.72
CA ASP A 62 6.99 11.85 -15.60
C ASP A 62 8.04 11.33 -16.61
N GLY A 63 8.17 10.00 -16.72
CA GLY A 63 9.29 9.31 -17.35
C GLY A 63 10.08 8.45 -16.35
N ALA A 64 9.93 8.72 -15.05
CA ALA A 64 10.32 7.82 -13.97
C ALA A 64 9.21 7.75 -12.91
N TYR A 65 9.21 6.69 -12.10
CA TYR A 65 8.27 6.57 -10.99
C TYR A 65 8.81 7.27 -9.76
N SER A 66 8.06 8.26 -9.26
CA SER A 66 8.32 8.91 -7.97
C SER A 66 7.16 8.65 -7.03
N SER A 67 7.44 8.13 -5.83
CA SER A 67 6.39 7.85 -4.85
C SER A 67 5.71 9.15 -4.38
N LEU A 68 4.40 9.08 -4.13
CA LEU A 68 3.62 10.20 -3.61
C LEU A 68 3.02 9.88 -2.26
N ASP A 69 2.89 10.92 -1.43
CA ASP A 69 2.18 10.83 -0.15
C ASP A 69 0.68 10.68 -0.40
N GLU A 70 0.17 9.49 -0.08
CA GLU A 70 -1.24 9.12 -0.22
C GLU A 70 -2.19 10.13 0.44
N ARG A 71 -1.84 10.70 1.60
CA ARG A 71 -2.72 11.63 2.32
C ARG A 71 -2.93 12.90 1.51
N LYS A 72 -1.86 13.39 0.86
CA LYS A 72 -1.90 14.59 0.04
C LYS A 72 -2.65 14.35 -1.27
N VAL A 73 -2.43 13.20 -1.90
CA VAL A 73 -3.14 12.82 -3.12
C VAL A 73 -4.64 12.67 -2.85
N ASN A 74 -5.04 11.97 -1.79
CA ASN A 74 -6.44 11.82 -1.43
C ASN A 74 -7.11 13.16 -1.08
N ALA A 75 -6.41 14.03 -0.34
CA ALA A 75 -6.90 15.39 -0.07
C ALA A 75 -7.06 16.22 -1.35
N ALA A 76 -6.12 16.11 -2.30
CA ALA A 76 -6.16 16.82 -3.57
C ALA A 76 -7.25 16.29 -4.52
N MET A 77 -7.55 14.99 -4.48
CA MET A 77 -8.65 14.39 -5.24
C MET A 77 -10.04 14.70 -4.66
N GLY A 78 -10.12 15.38 -3.50
CA GLY A 78 -11.40 15.59 -2.82
C GLY A 78 -12.09 14.30 -2.38
N LYS A 79 -11.37 13.15 -2.40
CA LYS A 79 -11.88 11.92 -1.81
C LYS A 79 -11.90 12.14 -0.31
N VAL A 80 -13.10 12.35 0.22
CA VAL A 80 -13.39 12.15 1.64
C VAL A 80 -12.99 10.71 1.93
N VAL A 81 -11.76 10.51 2.42
CA VAL A 81 -11.42 9.25 3.07
C VAL A 81 -12.43 9.19 4.20
N SER A 82 -13.39 8.28 4.11
CA SER A 82 -14.33 7.98 5.19
C SER A 82 -13.55 7.35 6.35
N LYS A 83 -12.62 8.11 6.94
CA LYS A 83 -12.13 7.86 8.27
C LYS A 83 -13.26 8.31 9.16
N LYS A 84 -13.95 7.32 9.74
CA LYS A 84 -14.74 7.43 10.96
C LYS A 84 -14.19 8.59 11.80
N HIS A 85 -14.95 9.68 11.84
CA HIS A 85 -14.71 10.77 12.76
C HIS A 85 -14.98 10.21 14.15
N GLY A 86 -13.95 10.21 15.00
CA GLY A 86 -14.08 9.80 16.40
C GLY A 86 -12.96 8.85 16.81
N MET A 87 -11.90 9.43 17.39
CA MET A 87 -11.15 8.95 18.56
C MET A 87 -9.80 9.69 18.64
N MET A 88 -9.87 11.03 18.61
CA MET A 88 -8.74 11.89 18.97
C MET A 88 -8.74 11.99 20.50
N GLY A 89 -8.07 11.05 21.18
CA GLY A 89 -8.00 11.05 22.65
C GLY A 89 -7.46 9.78 23.30
N GLN A 90 -7.37 8.63 22.61
CA GLN A 90 -6.98 7.35 23.23
C GLN A 90 -5.68 6.71 22.70
N GLN A 91 -4.80 7.45 22.02
CA GLN A 91 -3.57 6.84 21.47
C GLN A 91 -2.35 6.87 22.41
N ASN A 92 -2.43 7.48 23.58
CA ASN A 92 -1.30 7.48 24.54
C ASN A 92 -1.31 6.28 25.52
N ALA A 93 -2.17 5.28 25.34
CA ALA A 93 -2.32 4.19 26.30
C ALA A 93 -2.52 2.79 25.69
N LYS A 94 -1.92 2.49 24.54
CA LYS A 94 -1.77 1.09 24.09
C LYS A 94 -0.32 0.82 23.70
N LYS A 95 0.40 0.36 24.73
CA LYS A 95 1.55 -0.56 24.76
C LYS A 95 2.30 -0.76 23.44
N GLU A 96 3.61 -0.60 23.52
CA GLU A 96 4.61 -1.26 22.69
C GLU A 96 4.12 -2.62 22.18
N ASN A 97 3.59 -2.66 20.96
CA ASN A 97 3.66 -3.87 20.18
C ASN A 97 5.05 -3.84 19.54
N PRO A 98 5.92 -4.84 19.79
CA PRO A 98 7.13 -4.96 18.99
C PRO A 98 6.71 -5.04 17.53
N ALA A 99 7.41 -4.30 16.66
CA ALA A 99 7.13 -4.27 15.23
C ALA A 99 6.91 -5.72 14.73
N ASP A 100 5.74 -5.98 14.12
CA ASP A 100 5.41 -7.30 13.59
C ASP A 100 6.58 -7.78 12.71
N ALA A 101 7.30 -8.79 13.18
CA ALA A 101 8.40 -9.37 12.43
C ALA A 101 7.83 -9.98 11.13
N MET A 102 8.19 -9.41 9.98
CA MET A 102 7.74 -9.94 8.69
C MET A 102 8.59 -11.13 8.27
N LEU A 103 7.97 -12.31 8.17
CA LEU A 103 8.58 -13.50 7.58
C LEU A 103 8.20 -13.60 6.09
N ARG A 104 9.21 -13.63 5.20
CA ARG A 104 9.00 -13.93 3.77
C ARG A 104 9.40 -15.36 3.48
N VAL A 105 8.46 -16.17 3.01
CA VAL A 105 8.69 -17.59 2.69
C VAL A 105 8.51 -17.81 1.19
N ARG A 106 9.47 -18.50 0.56
CA ARG A 106 9.33 -18.99 -0.82
C ARG A 106 8.74 -20.39 -0.76
N VAL A 107 7.65 -20.60 -1.49
CA VAL A 107 6.94 -21.88 -1.56
C VAL A 107 6.67 -22.23 -3.01
N ARG A 108 6.45 -23.51 -3.31
CA ARG A 108 5.96 -23.93 -4.62
C ARG A 108 4.53 -23.44 -4.82
N THR A 109 4.15 -23.25 -6.07
CA THR A 109 2.82 -22.73 -6.43
C THR A 109 1.70 -23.62 -5.93
N ASP A 110 1.88 -24.94 -6.03
CA ASP A 110 0.89 -25.92 -5.61
C ASP A 110 0.67 -25.86 -4.09
N ASP A 111 1.75 -25.78 -3.31
CA ASP A 111 1.69 -25.63 -1.85
C ASP A 111 0.97 -24.33 -1.46
N LYS A 112 1.30 -23.22 -2.15
CA LYS A 112 0.63 -21.94 -1.92
C LYS A 112 -0.87 -22.04 -2.12
N SER A 113 -1.32 -22.73 -3.17
CA SER A 113 -2.74 -22.90 -3.45
C SER A 113 -3.44 -23.70 -2.34
N ALA A 114 -2.81 -24.77 -1.85
CA ALA A 114 -3.32 -25.58 -0.75
C ALA A 114 -3.43 -24.78 0.55
N TRP A 115 -2.42 -23.93 0.84
CA TRP A 115 -2.41 -23.10 2.04
C TRP A 115 -3.51 -22.03 2.02
N ILE A 116 -3.75 -21.41 0.86
CA ILE A 116 -4.84 -20.45 0.69
C ILE A 116 -6.19 -21.12 0.98
N VAL A 117 -6.42 -22.33 0.44
CA VAL A 117 -7.65 -23.09 0.70
C VAL A 117 -7.79 -23.43 2.19
N ALA A 118 -6.73 -23.92 2.83
CA ALA A 118 -6.72 -24.25 4.25
C ALA A 118 -7.00 -23.03 5.16
N SER A 119 -6.54 -21.85 4.75
CA SER A 119 -6.66 -20.62 5.53
C SER A 119 -8.07 -20.00 5.54
N LYS A 120 -8.94 -20.36 4.59
CA LYS A 120 -10.28 -19.75 4.43
C LYS A 120 -11.16 -19.85 5.68
N LYS A 121 -10.98 -20.91 6.47
CA LYS A 121 -11.75 -21.15 7.71
C LYS A 121 -11.13 -20.51 8.96
N LYS A 122 -9.95 -19.89 8.84
CA LYS A 122 -9.08 -19.52 9.97
C LYS A 122 -8.80 -18.02 10.05
N GLY A 123 -9.59 -17.19 9.36
CA GLY A 123 -9.42 -15.73 9.38
C GLY A 123 -8.33 -15.20 8.44
N GLY A 124 -7.83 -16.03 7.52
CA GLY A 124 -6.86 -15.64 6.49
C GLY A 124 -5.51 -16.34 6.62
N LEU A 125 -4.66 -16.16 5.60
CA LEU A 125 -3.40 -16.89 5.47
C LEU A 125 -2.45 -16.63 6.64
N SER A 126 -2.29 -15.38 7.07
CA SER A 126 -1.39 -15.03 8.18
C SER A 126 -1.79 -15.69 9.49
N ALA A 127 -3.09 -15.66 9.82
CA ALA A 127 -3.61 -16.30 11.04
C ALA A 127 -3.41 -17.82 10.99
N TRP A 128 -3.66 -18.44 9.84
CA TRP A 128 -3.44 -19.87 9.64
C TRP A 128 -1.97 -20.28 9.75
N VAL A 129 -1.05 -19.51 9.15
CA VAL A 129 0.40 -19.77 9.24
C VAL A 129 0.88 -19.65 10.68
N ILE A 130 0.48 -18.60 11.41
CA ILE A 130 0.86 -18.41 12.81
C ILE A 130 0.37 -19.57 13.68
N GLU A 131 -0.88 -20.00 13.51
CA GLU A 131 -1.44 -21.13 14.26
C GLU A 131 -0.69 -22.44 13.94
N THR A 132 -0.38 -22.66 12.67
CA THR A 132 0.31 -23.88 12.21
C THR A 132 1.74 -23.95 12.73
N LEU A 133 2.50 -22.83 12.66
CA LEU A 133 3.86 -22.76 13.17
C LEU A 133 3.91 -22.90 14.69
N ASN A 134 2.98 -22.24 15.42
CA ASN A 134 2.90 -22.38 16.88
C ASN A 134 2.54 -23.81 17.29
N LYS A 135 1.68 -24.48 16.53
CA LYS A 135 1.35 -25.89 16.78
C LYS A 135 2.57 -26.79 16.55
N ALA A 136 3.27 -26.61 15.43
CA ALA A 136 4.48 -27.37 15.11
C ALA A 136 5.58 -27.15 16.16
N ALA A 137 5.80 -25.91 16.59
CA ALA A 137 6.78 -25.59 17.63
C ALA A 137 6.45 -26.24 18.97
N LYS A 138 5.16 -26.29 19.36
CA LYS A 138 4.74 -27.00 20.58
C LYS A 138 4.98 -28.50 20.47
N GLU A 139 4.64 -29.10 19.34
CA GLU A 139 4.85 -30.53 19.10
C GLU A 139 6.35 -30.89 19.10
N ASP A 140 7.20 -30.02 18.57
CA ASP A 140 8.65 -30.19 18.61
C ASP A 140 9.20 -30.07 20.04
N ALA A 141 8.79 -29.06 20.80
CA ALA A 141 9.20 -28.91 22.20
C ALA A 141 8.76 -30.07 23.10
N LEU A 142 7.65 -30.75 22.76
CA LEU A 142 7.20 -31.96 23.43
C LEU A 142 8.05 -33.19 23.09
N LYS A 143 8.57 -33.26 21.86
CA LYS A 143 9.40 -34.39 21.38
C LYS A 143 10.88 -34.21 21.73
N ASN A 144 11.35 -32.98 21.74
CA ASN A 144 12.71 -32.57 22.01
C ASN A 144 12.70 -31.50 23.11
N PRO A 145 12.47 -31.89 24.38
CA PRO A 145 12.54 -30.94 25.47
C PRO A 145 13.95 -30.32 25.51
N PRO A 146 14.07 -29.02 25.79
CA PRO A 146 15.37 -28.40 25.95
C PRO A 146 16.16 -29.10 27.08
N PRO A 147 17.50 -29.15 27.00
CA PRO A 147 18.35 -29.82 27.97
C PRO A 147 18.24 -29.21 29.38
#